data_AF-A0A2E6S6L4-F1
#
_entry.id   AF-A0A2E6S6L4-F1
#
_cell.length_a   1.000
_cell.length_b   1.000
_cell.length_c   1.000
_cell.angle_alpha   90.00
_cell.angle_beta   90.00
_cell.angle_gamma   90.00
#
_symmetry.space_group_name_H-M   'P 1'
#
loop_
_entity.id
_entity.type
_entity.pdbx_description
1 polymer ?
#
loop_
_entity_poly.entity_id
_entity_poly.type
_entity_poly.pdbx_seq_one_letter_code
_entity_poly.pdbx_strand_id
1 'polypeptide(L)'
;MDWEQSGSGYSLDHGQSKPELMKCPRCVQRIHRMARQCPHCGFAIGDVDQVFGGEDVRLGTLTDAAGVLRKSERVSVRRMLRRFQSRFPQLFFAIYFGTFKELPSLRQFGFWLLNRGAFDDVDVSRPNEGGILLCVDAGGKSAGITFGYGLHPFLDEESTFRALSAAHPYLLQGQWAKASEVVVRKISKTLIRQSRRAHRHPEDFESIDREVEGTSEILGRLRANHRSSQKKTQI
;
A
#
# COMPACT_ATOMS: atom_id res chain seq x y z
N MET A 1 -2.29 -49.35 19.27
CA MET A 1 -1.88 -48.31 20.23
C MET A 1 -0.38 -48.15 20.08
N ASP A 2 0.07 -46.92 20.31
CA ASP A 2 1.47 -46.54 20.57
C ASP A 2 2.38 -46.35 19.35
N TRP A 3 2.33 -45.12 18.81
CA TRP A 3 3.44 -44.49 18.10
C TRP A 3 4.15 -43.56 19.09
N GLU A 4 5.14 -44.08 19.83
CA GLU A 4 6.12 -43.26 20.52
C GLU A 4 7.55 -43.71 20.22
N GLN A 5 8.33 -42.72 19.78
CA GLN A 5 9.77 -42.56 19.98
C GLN A 5 10.74 -43.42 19.16
N SER A 6 11.19 -42.82 18.05
CA SER A 6 12.62 -42.81 17.72
C SER A 6 12.98 -41.44 17.14
N GLY A 7 13.67 -40.64 17.97
CA GLY A 7 14.24 -39.37 17.56
C GLY A 7 15.42 -39.58 16.61
N SER A 8 15.44 -38.82 15.52
CA SER A 8 16.69 -38.42 14.88
C SER A 8 16.74 -36.90 14.92
N GLY A 9 17.78 -36.40 15.59
CA GLY A 9 18.04 -34.97 15.70
C GLY A 9 18.34 -34.38 14.34
N TYR A 10 17.52 -33.43 13.93
CA TYR A 10 17.93 -32.39 13.00
C TYR A 10 18.11 -31.11 13.80
N SER A 11 19.37 -30.82 14.08
CA SER A 11 19.81 -29.50 14.53
C SER A 11 19.57 -28.53 13.37
N LEU A 12 18.68 -27.57 13.57
CA LEU A 12 18.50 -26.42 12.67
C LEU A 12 18.89 -25.15 13.43
N ASP A 13 20.19 -24.99 13.62
CA ASP A 13 20.80 -23.71 13.97
C ASP A 13 21.42 -23.11 12.71
N HIS A 14 20.55 -22.60 11.82
CA HIS A 14 20.91 -21.69 10.75
C HIS A 14 19.95 -20.51 10.86
N GLY A 15 20.48 -19.31 11.11
CA GLY A 15 19.75 -18.05 11.21
C GLY A 15 18.91 -17.76 9.97
N GLN A 16 17.73 -18.37 9.89
CA GLN A 16 16.75 -18.11 8.86
C GLN A 16 16.01 -16.83 9.23
N SER A 17 16.29 -15.76 8.50
CA SER A 17 15.46 -14.57 8.45
C SER A 17 14.00 -14.99 8.32
N LYS A 18 13.15 -14.55 9.26
CA LYS A 18 11.71 -14.80 9.25
C LYS A 18 11.14 -14.52 7.85
N PRO A 19 10.39 -15.45 7.24
CA PRO A 19 9.91 -15.26 5.87
C PRO A 19 9.09 -13.97 5.78
N GLU A 20 9.41 -13.15 4.79
CA GLU A 20 8.69 -11.93 4.51
C GLU A 20 7.33 -12.25 3.88
N LEU A 21 6.32 -12.22 4.75
CA LEU A 21 4.95 -12.60 4.42
C LEU A 21 4.08 -11.36 4.24
N MET A 22 3.45 -11.25 3.07
CA MET A 22 2.33 -10.35 2.81
C MET A 22 1.00 -11.09 2.96
N LYS A 23 -0.14 -10.37 2.98
CA LYS A 23 -1.46 -11.00 2.93
C LYS A 23 -2.06 -10.94 1.54
N CYS A 24 -2.60 -12.06 1.07
CA CYS A 24 -3.30 -12.15 -0.20
C CYS A 24 -4.50 -11.17 -0.23
N PRO A 25 -4.63 -10.30 -1.25
CA PRO A 25 -5.75 -9.38 -1.38
C PRO A 25 -7.14 -10.04 -1.53
N ARG A 26 -7.17 -11.32 -1.94
CA ARG A 26 -8.41 -12.10 -2.09
C ARG A 26 -8.74 -12.91 -0.83
N CYS A 27 -7.87 -13.84 -0.43
CA CYS A 27 -8.17 -14.79 0.65
C CYS A 27 -7.54 -14.45 2.01
N VAL A 28 -6.83 -13.32 2.13
CA VAL A 28 -6.16 -12.82 3.35
C VAL A 28 -5.14 -13.77 4.00
N GLN A 29 -4.81 -14.89 3.36
CA GLN A 29 -3.74 -15.79 3.79
C GLN A 29 -2.37 -15.14 3.63
N ARG A 30 -1.46 -15.54 4.50
CA ARG A 30 -0.07 -15.09 4.44
C ARG A 30 0.63 -15.79 3.27
N ILE A 31 1.24 -15.00 2.40
CA ILE A 31 1.94 -15.46 1.21
C ILE A 31 3.32 -14.79 1.16
N HIS A 32 4.29 -15.47 0.55
CA HIS A 32 5.61 -14.88 0.33
C HIS A 32 5.50 -13.61 -0.52
N ARG A 33 6.27 -12.56 -0.20
CA ARG A 33 6.24 -11.28 -0.94
C ARG A 33 6.50 -11.42 -2.45
N MET A 34 7.27 -12.44 -2.85
CA MET A 34 7.60 -12.71 -4.26
C MET A 34 6.66 -13.70 -4.95
N ALA A 35 5.58 -14.12 -4.27
CA ALA A 35 4.61 -15.02 -4.88
C ALA A 35 3.90 -14.33 -6.06
N ARG A 36 4.16 -14.80 -7.29
CA ARG A 36 3.44 -14.34 -8.49
C ARG A 36 1.94 -14.64 -8.44
N GLN A 37 1.58 -15.66 -7.68
CA GLN A 37 0.22 -16.12 -7.46
C GLN A 37 0.08 -16.65 -6.03
N CYS A 38 -1.07 -16.42 -5.40
CA CYS A 38 -1.38 -16.96 -4.09
C CYS A 38 -1.49 -18.50 -4.15
N PRO A 39 -0.68 -19.25 -3.39
CA PRO A 39 -0.74 -20.72 -3.39
C PRO A 39 -2.02 -21.28 -2.76
N HIS A 40 -2.77 -20.46 -2.01
CA HIS A 40 -3.99 -20.88 -1.34
C HIS A 40 -5.26 -20.70 -2.20
N CYS A 41 -5.32 -19.65 -3.03
CA CYS A 41 -6.57 -19.31 -3.75
C CYS A 41 -6.35 -18.95 -5.22
N GLY A 42 -5.15 -19.13 -5.75
CA GLY A 42 -4.82 -18.84 -7.15
C GLY A 42 -4.85 -17.35 -7.53
N PHE A 43 -4.99 -16.43 -6.58
CA PHE A 43 -5.06 -15.00 -6.88
C PHE A 43 -3.73 -14.43 -7.40
N ALA A 44 -3.78 -13.71 -8.51
CA ALA A 44 -2.67 -12.99 -9.13
C ALA A 44 -3.12 -11.59 -9.59
N ILE A 45 -2.17 -10.74 -10.01
CA ILE A 45 -2.49 -9.40 -10.54
C ILE A 45 -3.43 -9.47 -11.76
N GLY A 46 -3.27 -10.49 -12.62
CA GLY A 46 -4.13 -10.68 -13.79
C GLY A 46 -5.62 -10.84 -13.46
N ASP A 47 -5.97 -11.37 -12.28
CA ASP A 47 -7.36 -11.46 -11.84
C ASP A 47 -8.01 -10.07 -11.67
N VAL A 48 -7.28 -9.11 -11.09
CA VAL A 48 -7.80 -7.76 -10.87
C VAL A 48 -7.66 -6.89 -12.11
N ASP A 49 -6.70 -7.19 -12.99
CA ASP A 49 -6.59 -6.56 -14.31
C ASP A 49 -7.80 -6.87 -15.20
N GLN A 50 -8.36 -8.08 -15.12
CA GLN A 50 -9.61 -8.43 -15.82
C GLN A 50 -10.82 -7.63 -15.34
N VAL A 51 -10.80 -7.17 -14.08
CA VAL A 51 -11.92 -6.43 -13.47
C VAL A 51 -11.75 -4.91 -13.69
N PHE A 52 -10.54 -4.39 -13.53
CA PHE A 52 -10.29 -2.94 -13.48
C PHE A 52 -9.50 -2.40 -14.68
N GLY A 53 -9.00 -3.27 -15.56
CA GLY A 53 -8.16 -2.93 -16.69
C GLY A 53 -6.68 -3.29 -16.45
N GLY A 54 -6.02 -3.69 -17.54
CA GLY A 54 -4.61 -4.09 -17.55
C GLY A 54 -3.64 -2.99 -17.99
N GLU A 55 -4.07 -1.74 -18.02
CA GLU A 55 -3.22 -0.58 -18.36
C GLU A 55 -2.82 0.20 -17.11
N ASP A 56 -1.75 0.98 -17.21
CA ASP A 56 -1.35 1.90 -16.14
C ASP A 56 -2.34 3.06 -16.03
N VAL A 57 -2.66 3.44 -14.80
CA VAL A 57 -3.63 4.50 -14.50
C VAL A 57 -2.88 5.71 -13.99
N ARG A 58 -3.07 6.86 -14.65
CA ARG A 58 -2.49 8.13 -14.23
C ARG A 58 -3.37 8.84 -13.22
N LEU A 59 -2.80 9.25 -12.10
CA LEU A 59 -3.53 9.93 -11.03
C LEU A 59 -2.60 10.79 -10.17
N GLY A 60 -3.18 11.63 -9.32
CA GLY A 60 -2.44 12.30 -8.26
C GLY A 60 -2.58 11.57 -6.93
N THR A 61 -1.73 11.90 -5.95
CA THR A 61 -1.85 11.44 -4.56
C THR A 61 -3.20 11.77 -3.93
N LEU A 62 -3.91 12.77 -4.43
CA LEU A 62 -5.33 12.97 -4.11
C LEU A 62 -6.19 12.81 -5.37
N THR A 63 -7.02 11.78 -5.37
CA THR A 63 -8.05 11.54 -6.39
C THR A 63 -9.42 11.57 -5.74
N ASP A 64 -10.27 12.49 -6.20
CA ASP A 64 -11.65 12.69 -5.70
C ASP A 64 -12.66 12.36 -6.80
N ALA A 65 -12.69 11.09 -7.23
CA ALA A 65 -13.56 10.62 -8.30
C ALA A 65 -15.05 10.63 -7.89
N ALA A 66 -15.33 10.50 -6.59
CA ALA A 66 -16.68 10.62 -6.03
C ALA A 66 -17.18 12.07 -5.94
N GLY A 67 -16.30 13.07 -6.10
CA GLY A 67 -16.66 14.49 -6.01
C GLY A 67 -17.09 14.94 -4.62
N VAL A 68 -16.65 14.26 -3.57
CA VAL A 68 -17.16 14.44 -2.20
C VAL A 68 -16.45 15.54 -1.41
N LEU A 69 -15.29 15.99 -1.87
CA LEU A 69 -14.55 17.05 -1.19
C LEU A 69 -14.95 18.44 -1.69
N ARG A 70 -15.07 19.40 -0.79
CA ARG A 70 -15.15 20.82 -1.14
C ARG A 70 -13.79 21.34 -1.60
N LYS A 71 -13.75 22.50 -2.27
CA LYS A 71 -12.50 23.14 -2.72
C LYS A 71 -11.50 23.35 -1.57
N SER A 72 -11.96 23.87 -0.42
CA SER A 72 -11.13 24.08 0.77
C SER A 72 -10.61 22.77 1.36
N GLU A 73 -11.43 21.73 1.37
CA GLU A 73 -11.05 20.38 1.83
C GLU A 73 -9.98 19.77 0.94
N ARG A 74 -10.12 19.85 -0.39
CA ARG A 74 -9.08 19.40 -1.33
C ARG A 74 -7.74 20.09 -1.07
N VAL A 75 -7.75 21.40 -0.80
CA VAL A 75 -6.53 22.15 -0.45
C VAL A 75 -5.92 21.64 0.86
N SER A 76 -6.76 21.44 1.88
CA SER A 76 -6.32 20.92 3.19
C SER A 76 -5.72 19.53 3.09
N VAL A 77 -6.40 18.60 2.41
CA VAL A 77 -5.95 17.23 2.20
C VAL A 77 -4.63 17.21 1.42
N ARG A 78 -4.51 17.95 0.32
CA ARG A 78 -3.24 18.04 -0.42
C ARG A 78 -2.10 18.58 0.44
N ARG A 79 -2.36 19.59 1.29
CA ARG A 79 -1.34 20.12 2.22
C ARG A 79 -0.92 19.05 3.23
N MET A 80 -1.85 18.27 3.75
CA MET A 80 -1.56 17.15 4.64
C MET A 80 -0.69 16.08 3.95
N LEU A 81 -1.03 15.67 2.72
CA LEU A 81 -0.23 14.70 1.96
C LEU A 81 1.19 15.21 1.68
N ARG A 82 1.34 16.50 1.31
CA ARG A 82 2.67 17.11 1.17
C ARG A 82 3.47 17.11 2.47
N ARG A 83 2.84 17.39 3.62
CA ARG A 83 3.51 17.32 4.93
C ARG A 83 3.96 15.90 5.26
N PHE A 84 3.16 14.89 4.94
CA PHE A 84 3.54 13.49 5.08
C PHE A 84 4.81 13.20 4.26
N GLN A 85 4.80 13.55 2.97
CA GLN A 85 5.93 13.32 2.06
C GLN A 85 7.21 14.09 2.44
N SER A 86 7.06 15.28 3.04
CA SER A 86 8.20 16.03 3.58
C SER A 86 8.79 15.35 4.83
N ARG A 87 7.94 14.68 5.62
CA ARG A 87 8.37 13.97 6.84
C ARG A 87 8.97 12.59 6.55
N PHE A 88 8.48 11.92 5.51
CA PHE A 88 8.95 10.62 5.05
C PHE A 88 9.33 10.73 3.56
N PRO A 89 10.53 11.26 3.24
CA PRO A 89 10.92 11.52 1.85
C PRO A 89 11.02 10.29 0.95
N GLN A 90 11.07 9.08 1.53
CA GLN A 90 11.06 7.81 0.83
C GLN A 90 9.65 7.24 0.60
N LEU A 91 8.63 7.83 1.22
CA LEU A 91 7.25 7.36 1.16
C LEU A 91 6.34 8.37 0.48
N PHE A 92 5.20 7.89 -0.01
CA PHE A 92 4.07 8.75 -0.33
C PHE A 92 2.78 8.19 0.26
N PHE A 93 1.82 9.07 0.48
CA PHE A 93 0.48 8.71 0.91
C PHE A 93 -0.49 9.20 -0.15
N ALA A 94 -1.29 8.30 -0.70
CA ALA A 94 -2.33 8.57 -1.66
C ALA A 94 -3.72 8.31 -1.05
N ILE A 95 -4.71 9.05 -1.52
CA ILE A 95 -6.12 8.92 -1.13
C ILE A 95 -6.97 8.92 -2.40
N TYR A 96 -7.80 7.89 -2.51
CA TYR A 96 -8.78 7.74 -3.58
C TYR A 96 -10.19 7.73 -3.00
N PHE A 97 -11.01 8.71 -3.37
CA PHE A 97 -12.45 8.71 -3.10
C PHE A 97 -13.19 8.26 -4.34
N GLY A 98 -13.91 7.15 -4.24
CA GLY A 98 -14.76 6.61 -5.29
C GLY A 98 -16.17 6.30 -4.79
N THR A 99 -17.06 6.02 -5.73
CA THR A 99 -18.37 5.43 -5.46
C THR A 99 -18.43 4.14 -6.24
N PHE A 100 -18.55 3.01 -5.54
CA PHE A 100 -18.51 1.71 -6.19
C PHE A 100 -19.86 1.01 -6.07
N LYS A 101 -20.46 0.63 -7.21
CA LYS A 101 -21.75 -0.09 -7.23
C LYS A 101 -21.57 -1.58 -7.00
N GLU A 102 -20.56 -2.18 -7.61
CA GLU A 102 -20.31 -3.62 -7.59
C GLU A 102 -18.81 -3.90 -7.42
N LEU A 103 -18.18 -3.31 -6.39
CA LEU A 103 -16.78 -3.60 -6.13
C LEU A 103 -16.62 -4.99 -5.50
N PRO A 104 -15.83 -5.90 -6.08
CA PRO A 104 -15.60 -7.21 -5.46
C PRO A 104 -14.94 -7.06 -4.08
N SER A 105 -14.03 -6.09 -3.93
CA SER A 105 -13.35 -5.79 -2.68
C SER A 105 -12.54 -4.49 -2.77
N LEU A 106 -12.67 -3.60 -1.79
CA LEU A 106 -11.78 -2.44 -1.64
C LEU A 106 -10.30 -2.83 -1.50
N ARG A 107 -10.02 -4.01 -0.94
CA ARG A 107 -8.65 -4.53 -0.80
C ARG A 107 -8.05 -4.90 -2.15
N GLN A 108 -8.83 -5.58 -2.99
CA GLN A 108 -8.41 -5.92 -4.36
C GLN A 108 -8.28 -4.67 -5.22
N PHE A 109 -9.20 -3.71 -5.09
CA PHE A 109 -9.10 -2.42 -5.77
C PHE A 109 -7.85 -1.64 -5.34
N GLY A 110 -7.58 -1.53 -4.04
CA GLY A 110 -6.37 -0.87 -3.56
C GLY A 110 -5.09 -1.58 -3.99
N PHE A 111 -5.09 -2.92 -4.03
CA PHE A 111 -3.98 -3.70 -4.58
C PHE A 111 -3.76 -3.40 -6.07
N TRP A 112 -4.81 -3.44 -6.88
CA TRP A 112 -4.73 -3.09 -8.30
C TRP A 112 -4.22 -1.66 -8.49
N LEU A 113 -4.83 -0.67 -7.81
CA LEU A 113 -4.50 0.74 -8.00
C LEU A 113 -3.08 1.06 -7.56
N LEU A 114 -2.56 0.43 -6.51
CA LEU A 114 -1.17 0.63 -6.10
C LEU A 114 -0.17 -0.03 -7.07
N ASN A 115 -0.55 -1.12 -7.76
CA ASN A 115 0.31 -1.77 -8.75
C ASN A 115 0.26 -1.07 -10.12
N ARG A 116 -0.92 -0.60 -10.56
CA ARG A 116 -1.11 0.07 -11.86
C ARG A 116 -1.02 1.59 -11.80
N GLY A 117 -0.97 2.17 -10.60
CA GLY A 117 -0.97 3.62 -10.40
C GLY A 117 0.35 4.27 -10.79
N ALA A 118 0.28 5.19 -11.76
CA ALA A 118 1.32 6.17 -12.08
C ALA A 118 0.95 7.51 -11.42
N PHE A 119 1.51 7.76 -10.24
CA PHE A 119 1.24 8.98 -9.47
C PHE A 119 2.06 10.17 -10.01
N ASP A 120 1.40 11.07 -10.74
CA ASP A 120 2.04 12.17 -11.49
C ASP A 120 2.69 13.23 -10.58
N ASP A 121 2.28 13.33 -9.31
CA ASP A 121 2.79 14.28 -8.30
C ASP A 121 3.74 13.62 -7.29
N VAL A 122 4.23 12.42 -7.60
CA VAL A 122 5.24 11.67 -6.85
C VAL A 122 6.51 11.60 -7.68
N ASP A 123 7.67 11.83 -7.04
CA ASP A 123 8.96 11.73 -7.72
C ASP A 123 9.18 10.30 -8.26
N VAL A 124 9.77 10.17 -9.45
CA VAL A 124 10.07 8.87 -10.07
C VAL A 124 10.97 8.02 -9.18
N SER A 125 11.81 8.65 -8.34
CA SER A 125 12.65 7.98 -7.36
C SER A 125 11.88 7.30 -6.21
N ARG A 126 10.55 7.49 -6.13
CA ARG A 126 9.68 6.87 -5.13
C ARG A 126 8.88 5.73 -5.76
N PRO A 127 9.32 4.48 -5.54
CA PRO A 127 8.63 3.30 -6.07
C PRO A 127 7.30 3.08 -5.31
N ASN A 128 6.32 2.39 -5.93
CA ASN A 128 5.00 2.15 -5.33
C ASN A 128 5.06 1.24 -4.09
N GLU A 129 6.17 0.53 -3.97
CA GLU A 129 6.70 -0.17 -2.81
C GLU A 129 6.71 0.65 -1.53
N GLY A 130 6.94 1.96 -1.64
CA GLY A 130 6.89 2.92 -0.54
C GLY A 130 5.55 3.67 -0.43
N GLY A 131 4.55 3.28 -1.24
CA GLY A 131 3.25 3.91 -1.28
C GLY A 131 2.29 3.38 -0.22
N ILE A 132 1.51 4.29 0.38
CA ILE A 132 0.35 3.97 1.23
C ILE A 132 -0.88 4.55 0.57
N LEU A 133 -1.90 3.73 0.32
CA LEU A 133 -3.12 4.10 -0.37
C LEU A 133 -4.32 3.91 0.55
N LEU A 134 -5.04 5.00 0.84
CA LEU A 134 -6.37 4.97 1.45
C LEU A 134 -7.43 5.03 0.34
N CYS A 135 -8.16 3.93 0.15
CA CYS A 135 -9.34 3.90 -0.71
C CYS A 135 -10.59 4.10 0.14
N VAL A 136 -11.45 5.05 -0.25
CA VAL A 136 -12.72 5.34 0.40
C VAL A 136 -13.84 5.12 -0.61
N ASP A 137 -14.76 4.24 -0.28
CA ASP A 137 -16.05 4.13 -0.94
C ASP A 137 -17.04 5.07 -0.26
N ALA A 138 -17.30 6.21 -0.91
CA ALA A 138 -18.23 7.20 -0.42
C ALA A 138 -19.68 6.70 -0.43
N GLY A 139 -20.03 5.82 -1.39
CA GLY A 139 -21.37 5.25 -1.52
C GLY A 139 -21.66 4.23 -0.43
N GLY A 140 -20.76 3.24 -0.28
CA GLY A 140 -20.86 2.20 0.74
C GLY A 140 -20.35 2.60 2.13
N LYS A 141 -19.88 3.85 2.31
CA LYS A 141 -19.30 4.38 3.56
C LYS A 141 -18.21 3.47 4.17
N SER A 142 -17.41 2.85 3.32
CA SER A 142 -16.35 1.94 3.71
C SER A 142 -14.99 2.48 3.29
N ALA A 143 -13.92 2.02 3.96
CA ALA A 143 -12.57 2.43 3.63
C ALA A 143 -11.58 1.29 3.86
N GLY A 144 -10.54 1.25 3.03
CA GLY A 144 -9.46 0.27 3.11
C GLY A 144 -8.10 0.94 2.94
N ILE A 145 -7.08 0.40 3.61
CA ILE A 145 -5.69 0.83 3.43
C ILE A 145 -4.92 -0.31 2.77
N THR A 146 -4.28 -0.01 1.66
CA THR A 146 -3.28 -0.86 1.01
C THR A 146 -1.93 -0.16 1.08
N PHE A 147 -0.85 -0.90 1.32
CA PHE A 147 0.50 -0.34 1.36
C PHE A 147 1.48 -1.25 0.62
N GLY A 148 2.52 -0.65 0.07
CA GLY A 148 3.56 -1.35 -0.67
C GLY A 148 4.40 -2.25 0.22
N TYR A 149 5.04 -3.25 -0.38
CA TYR A 149 5.73 -4.29 0.38
C TYR A 149 6.95 -3.78 1.17
N GLY A 150 7.58 -2.67 0.76
CA GLY A 150 8.67 -2.04 1.50
C GLY A 150 8.25 -1.52 2.89
N LEU A 151 6.94 -1.42 3.14
CA LEU A 151 6.39 -1.01 4.43
C LEU A 151 6.03 -2.16 5.36
N HIS A 152 6.13 -3.43 4.94
CA HIS A 152 5.73 -4.58 5.76
C HIS A 152 6.38 -4.64 7.15
N PRO A 153 7.66 -4.27 7.31
CA PRO A 153 8.29 -4.25 8.64
C PRO A 153 7.82 -3.08 9.53
N PHE A 154 7.26 -2.04 8.93
CA PHE A 154 6.82 -0.82 9.63
C PHE A 154 5.30 -0.72 9.80
N LEU A 155 4.53 -1.45 8.99
CA LEU A 155 3.07 -1.43 8.97
C LEU A 155 2.51 -2.84 8.84
N ASP A 156 1.50 -3.11 9.65
CA ASP A 156 0.71 -4.33 9.64
C ASP A 156 -0.78 -4.01 9.61
N GLU A 157 -1.60 -5.06 9.47
CA GLU A 157 -3.06 -4.90 9.44
C GLU A 157 -3.64 -4.37 10.75
N GLU A 158 -3.02 -4.69 11.88
CA GLU A 158 -3.49 -4.17 13.16
C GLU A 158 -3.30 -2.65 13.22
N SER A 159 -2.17 -2.15 12.73
CA SER A 159 -1.89 -0.72 12.66
C SER A 159 -2.82 0.01 11.68
N THR A 160 -3.11 -0.57 10.51
CA THR A 160 -4.04 0.03 9.55
C THR A 160 -5.49 -0.04 10.04
N PHE A 161 -5.91 -1.14 10.65
CA PHE A 161 -7.21 -1.29 11.29
C PHE A 161 -7.39 -0.22 12.38
N ARG A 162 -6.44 -0.09 13.31
CA ARG A 162 -6.50 0.95 14.36
C ARG A 162 -6.59 2.37 13.78
N ALA A 163 -5.96 2.64 12.65
CA ALA A 163 -6.06 3.94 11.97
C ALA A 163 -7.47 4.16 11.38
N LEU A 164 -8.03 3.14 10.70
CA LEU A 164 -9.38 3.18 10.12
C LEU A 164 -10.46 3.26 11.20
N SER A 165 -10.38 2.45 12.27
CA SER A 165 -11.33 2.49 13.39
C SER A 165 -11.36 3.86 14.05
N ALA A 166 -10.22 4.52 14.21
CA ALA A 166 -10.16 5.88 14.75
C ALA A 166 -10.83 6.92 13.83
N ALA A 167 -10.84 6.68 12.52
CA ALA A 167 -11.47 7.55 11.53
C ALA A 167 -12.95 7.21 11.28
N HIS A 168 -13.41 6.04 11.73
CA HIS A 168 -14.73 5.48 11.40
C HIS A 168 -15.91 6.43 11.70
N PRO A 169 -15.98 7.12 12.86
CA PRO A 169 -17.07 8.07 13.12
C PRO A 169 -17.17 9.19 12.06
N TYR A 170 -16.02 9.66 11.56
CA TYR A 170 -15.95 10.71 10.55
C TYR A 170 -16.34 10.20 9.16
N LEU A 171 -16.01 8.95 8.83
CA LEU A 171 -16.44 8.30 7.59
C LEU A 171 -17.98 8.16 7.54
N LEU A 172 -18.61 7.73 8.64
CA LEU A 172 -20.07 7.58 8.71
C LEU A 172 -20.81 8.91 8.53
N GLN A 173 -20.24 9.99 9.05
CA GLN A 173 -20.77 11.36 8.98
C GLN A 173 -20.42 12.08 7.66
N GLY A 174 -19.69 11.45 6.74
CA GLY A 174 -19.25 12.08 5.50
C GLY A 174 -18.23 13.20 5.68
N GLN A 175 -17.53 13.25 6.83
CA GLN A 175 -16.47 14.20 7.10
C GLN A 175 -15.15 13.70 6.52
N TRP A 176 -15.09 13.60 5.19
CA TRP A 176 -14.02 12.91 4.44
C TRP A 176 -12.62 13.48 4.67
N ALA A 177 -12.50 14.81 4.69
CA ALA A 177 -11.22 15.48 4.98
C ALA A 177 -10.74 15.18 6.40
N LYS A 178 -11.67 15.15 7.37
CA LYS A 178 -11.34 14.86 8.76
C LYS A 178 -10.96 13.38 8.96
N ALA A 179 -11.70 12.47 8.34
CA ALA A 179 -11.37 11.05 8.34
C ALA A 179 -9.95 10.81 7.80
N SER A 180 -9.64 11.44 6.66
CA SER A 180 -8.31 11.39 6.04
C SER A 180 -7.21 11.88 6.98
N GLU A 181 -7.44 13.02 7.64
CA GLU A 181 -6.52 13.58 8.64
C GLU A 181 -6.24 12.60 9.78
N VAL A 182 -7.28 11.95 10.30
CA VAL A 182 -7.16 10.99 11.38
C VAL A 182 -6.33 9.78 10.96
N VAL A 183 -6.60 9.22 9.77
CA VAL A 183 -5.85 8.09 9.22
C VAL A 183 -4.38 8.46 9.03
N VAL A 184 -4.08 9.52 8.27
CA VAL A 184 -2.70 9.91 7.95
C VAL A 184 -1.90 10.20 9.23
N ARG A 185 -2.53 10.86 10.21
CA ARG A 185 -1.90 11.14 11.51
C ARG A 185 -1.60 9.86 12.29
N LYS A 186 -2.51 8.88 12.31
CA LYS A 186 -2.31 7.60 13.02
C LYS A 186 -1.21 6.78 12.37
N ILE A 187 -1.23 6.66 11.04
CA ILE A 187 -0.19 5.97 10.28
C ILE A 187 1.18 6.65 10.48
N SER A 188 1.25 7.99 10.40
CA SER A 188 2.49 8.73 10.66
C SER A 188 3.07 8.45 12.05
N LYS A 189 2.22 8.38 13.08
CA LYS A 189 2.65 8.05 14.45
C LYS A 189 3.19 6.62 14.55
N THR A 190 2.56 5.67 13.86
CA THR A 190 3.05 4.29 13.78
C THR A 190 4.42 4.24 13.10
N LEU A 191 4.56 4.86 11.93
CA LEU A 191 5.83 4.90 11.20
C LEU A 191 6.97 5.54 12.00
N ILE A 192 6.70 6.65 12.71
CA ILE A 192 7.70 7.28 13.60
C ILE A 192 8.12 6.31 14.71
N ARG A 193 7.17 5.59 15.31
CA ARG A 193 7.46 4.63 16.37
C ARG A 193 8.29 3.46 15.84
N GLN A 194 7.91 2.89 14.70
CA GLN A 194 8.60 1.75 14.11
C GLN A 194 9.98 2.15 13.57
N SER A 195 10.13 3.34 12.97
CA SER A 195 11.44 3.87 12.58
C SER A 195 12.39 4.00 13.77
N ARG A 196 11.90 4.47 14.93
CA ARG A 196 12.70 4.51 16.17
C ARG A 196 13.02 3.12 16.73
N ARG A 197 12.21 2.10 16.42
CA ARG A 197 12.47 0.72 16.81
C ARG A 197 13.53 0.11 15.89
N ALA A 198 13.38 0.27 14.58
CA ALA A 198 14.35 -0.17 13.58
C ALA A 198 15.74 0.44 13.82
N HIS A 199 15.82 1.69 14.26
CA HIS A 199 17.10 2.29 14.61
C HIS A 199 17.73 1.72 15.89
N ARG A 200 16.93 1.17 16.80
CA ARG A 200 17.41 0.56 18.06
C ARG A 200 17.69 -0.93 17.95
N HIS A 201 16.97 -1.60 17.04
CA HIS A 201 16.98 -3.03 16.81
C HIS A 201 16.99 -3.29 15.30
N PRO A 202 18.09 -2.98 14.59
CA PRO A 202 18.18 -3.17 13.15
C PRO A 202 17.96 -4.63 12.74
N GLU A 203 18.35 -5.59 13.58
CA GLU A 203 18.17 -7.03 13.38
C GLU A 203 16.71 -7.46 13.15
N ASP A 204 15.75 -6.71 13.70
CA ASP A 204 14.31 -6.94 13.51
C ASP A 204 13.83 -6.54 12.09
N PHE A 205 14.67 -5.84 11.31
CA PHE A 205 14.31 -5.15 10.05
C PHE A 205 15.27 -5.44 8.86
N GLU A 206 16.36 -6.20 9.05
CA GLU A 206 17.47 -6.37 8.10
C GLU A 206 17.22 -7.22 6.84
N SER A 207 16.01 -7.76 6.61
CA SER A 207 15.71 -8.62 5.44
C SER A 207 15.32 -7.88 4.15
N ILE A 208 15.26 -6.54 4.17
CA ILE A 208 14.62 -5.74 3.11
C ILE A 208 15.58 -5.34 1.99
N ASP A 209 16.86 -5.10 2.28
CA ASP A 209 17.72 -4.25 1.43
C ASP A 209 18.32 -4.90 0.18
N ARG A 210 18.33 -6.24 0.05
CA ARG A 210 19.10 -6.91 -1.03
C ARG A 210 18.31 -7.25 -2.31
N GLU A 211 16.99 -7.12 -2.34
CA GLU A 211 16.17 -7.68 -3.45
C GLU A 211 15.22 -6.67 -4.12
N VAL A 212 15.16 -5.42 -3.66
CA VAL A 212 14.24 -4.36 -4.17
C VAL A 212 14.70 -3.77 -5.53
N GLU A 213 15.96 -3.98 -5.93
CA GLU A 213 16.52 -3.39 -7.15
C GLU A 213 15.82 -3.85 -8.44
N GLY A 214 15.44 -5.12 -8.55
CA GLY A 214 14.94 -5.70 -9.82
C GLY A 214 13.56 -5.20 -10.27
N THR A 215 12.61 -5.03 -9.36
CA THR A 215 11.24 -4.56 -9.68
C THR A 215 11.19 -3.03 -9.82
N SER A 216 11.96 -2.32 -8.99
CA SER A 216 12.10 -0.86 -9.04
C SER A 216 12.69 -0.39 -10.38
N GLU A 217 13.63 -1.14 -10.96
CA GLU A 217 14.25 -0.80 -12.24
C GLU A 217 13.26 -0.90 -13.42
N ILE A 218 12.36 -1.89 -13.41
CA ILE A 218 11.33 -2.07 -14.43
C ILE A 218 10.29 -0.94 -14.37
N LEU A 219 9.78 -0.62 -13.18
CA LEU A 219 8.82 0.47 -12.98
C LEU A 219 9.46 1.86 -13.26
N GLY A 220 10.73 2.04 -12.90
CA GLY A 220 11.50 3.24 -13.19
C GLY A 220 11.70 3.47 -14.69
N ARG A 221 12.04 2.41 -15.45
CA ARG A 221 12.18 2.46 -16.92
C ARG A 221 10.86 2.82 -17.61
N LEU A 222 9.74 2.25 -17.17
CA LEU A 222 8.41 2.55 -17.73
C LEU A 222 8.00 4.02 -17.50
N ARG A 223 8.21 4.55 -16.29
CA ARG A 223 7.92 5.95 -15.94
C ARG A 223 8.83 6.94 -16.68
N ALA A 224 10.12 6.63 -16.81
CA ALA A 224 11.08 7.46 -17.54
C ALA A 224 10.77 7.52 -19.05
N ASN A 225 10.44 6.37 -19.65
CA ASN A 225 10.11 6.29 -21.07
C ASN A 225 8.83 7.07 -21.42
N HIS A 226 7.82 7.07 -20.54
CA HIS A 226 6.58 7.83 -20.77
C HIS A 226 6.72 9.36 -20.65
N ARG A 227 7.64 9.87 -19.82
CA ARG A 227 7.95 11.31 -19.76
C ARG A 227 8.61 11.81 -21.05
N SER A 228 9.36 10.96 -21.75
CA SER A 228 9.99 11.30 -23.03
C SER A 228 8.97 11.44 -24.18
N SER A 229 7.90 10.63 -24.18
CA SER A 229 6.81 10.75 -25.16
C SER A 229 6.02 12.05 -25.01
N GLN A 230 5.79 12.54 -23.80
CA GLN A 230 5.13 13.86 -23.60
C GLN A 230 5.94 15.04 -24.14
N LYS A 231 7.28 14.96 -24.19
CA LYS A 231 8.12 16.00 -24.81
C LYS A 231 8.06 15.98 -26.34
N LYS A 232 7.70 14.85 -26.96
CA LYS A 232 7.63 14.73 -28.44
C LYS A 232 6.27 15.14 -29.02
N THR A 233 5.21 15.21 -28.21
CA THR A 233 3.85 15.58 -28.66
C THR A 233 3.53 17.08 -28.48
N GLN A 234 4.49 17.89 -28.02
CA GLN A 234 4.41 19.36 -28.00
C GLN A 234 5.47 19.95 -28.93
N ILE A 235 5.31 19.72 -30.25
CA ILE A 235 5.93 20.52 -31.31
C ILE A 235 4.86 20.72 -32.39
#